data_AF-A0A968D5H8-F1
#
_entry.id   AF-A0A968D5H8-F1
#
_cell.length_a   1.000
_cell.length_b   1.000
_cell.length_c   1.000
_cell.angle_alpha   90.00
_cell.angle_beta   90.00
_cell.angle_gamma   90.00
#
_symmetry.space_group_name_H-M   'P 1'
#
loop_
_entity.id
_entity.type
_entity.pdbx_description
1 polymer ?
#
loop_
_entity_poly.entity_id
_entity_poly.type
_entity_poly.pdbx_seq_one_letter_code
_entity_poly.pdbx_strand_id
1 'polypeptide(L)'
;MRKFVLLSCLLIVSPNTFLSAEEDYWQQFVHYTMDVTLIPVQKALIGEETVRYTNNSPDTLRKFYMHLYPNAYRGPESIMAKEASRYYRTLVEGPDDAGFLRIDSFKILPPDSIGEDESLTAFKINDTILEADLPRPLPPGHDMTVEISFFLKIRKFLRRAGYRGNQYDFAQWYPKVCVYDESGWNAEPFHYQGEFYGEFGTFDVTIHVPFEYIVGATGVVVEGNPGWELARVDTSWSYSEWRDARQQKRLSMQKGAQNGKVRTVTFHAEKVHDFAWVT
;
A
#
# COMPACT_ATOMS: atom_id res chain seq x y z
N MET A 1 45.08 11.63 -76.32
CA MET A 1 43.77 12.00 -75.76
C MET A 1 43.21 10.81 -74.98
N ARG A 2 43.33 10.79 -73.64
CA ARG A 2 42.76 9.74 -72.79
C ARG A 2 41.47 10.28 -72.17
N LYS A 3 40.34 9.62 -72.46
CA LYS A 3 39.01 9.94 -71.91
C LYS A 3 38.86 9.32 -70.53
N PHE A 4 38.57 10.12 -69.52
CA PHE A 4 38.11 9.66 -68.20
C PHE A 4 36.61 9.34 -68.28
N VAL A 5 36.23 8.15 -67.82
CA VAL A 5 34.84 7.75 -67.59
C VAL A 5 34.58 7.93 -66.10
N LEU A 6 33.69 8.86 -65.74
CA LEU A 6 33.18 9.01 -64.38
C LEU A 6 32.06 7.98 -64.15
N LEU A 7 32.27 7.09 -63.19
CA LEU A 7 31.27 6.15 -62.71
C LEU A 7 30.54 6.81 -61.53
N SER A 8 29.28 7.21 -61.75
CA SER A 8 28.40 7.74 -60.71
C SER A 8 27.87 6.58 -59.85
N CYS A 9 28.30 6.48 -58.59
CA CYS A 9 27.65 5.62 -57.60
C CYS A 9 26.29 6.21 -57.22
N LEU A 10 25.21 5.51 -57.56
CA LEU A 10 23.87 5.78 -57.05
C LEU A 10 23.75 5.17 -55.64
N LEU A 11 23.72 6.00 -54.61
CA LEU A 11 23.44 5.58 -53.23
C LEU A 11 21.95 5.25 -53.10
N ILE A 12 21.63 3.95 -52.98
CA ILE A 12 20.30 3.47 -52.61
C ILE A 12 20.17 3.66 -51.09
N VAL A 13 19.43 4.69 -50.67
CA VAL A 13 19.06 4.88 -49.27
C VAL A 13 17.88 3.96 -48.98
N SER A 14 18.14 2.83 -48.34
CA SER A 14 17.10 1.98 -47.76
C SER A 14 16.35 2.79 -46.69
N PRO A 15 15.00 2.83 -46.68
CA PRO A 15 14.28 3.42 -45.57
C PRO A 15 14.59 2.59 -44.32
N ASN A 16 15.26 3.20 -43.35
CA ASN A 16 15.35 2.67 -41.99
C ASN A 16 13.91 2.58 -41.45
N THR A 17 13.34 1.39 -41.49
CA THR A 17 12.21 1.03 -40.65
C THR A 17 12.73 1.03 -39.21
N PHE A 18 12.56 2.16 -38.53
CA PHE A 18 12.63 2.19 -37.08
C PHE A 18 11.49 1.32 -36.57
N LEU A 19 11.75 0.03 -36.32
CA LEU A 19 10.93 -0.75 -35.42
C LEU A 19 11.09 -0.10 -34.04
N SER A 20 10.11 0.71 -33.65
CA SER A 20 9.91 1.01 -32.24
C SER A 20 9.39 -0.27 -31.61
N ALA A 21 10.30 -1.12 -31.15
CA ALA A 21 9.97 -2.16 -30.18
C ALA A 21 9.85 -1.45 -28.81
N GLU A 22 8.87 -0.57 -28.69
CA GLU A 22 8.24 -0.36 -27.39
C GLU A 22 7.40 -1.64 -27.26
N GLU A 23 7.89 -2.63 -26.50
CA GLU A 23 6.96 -3.64 -26.01
C GLU A 23 5.81 -2.87 -25.37
N ASP A 24 4.56 -3.17 -25.77
CA ASP A 24 3.38 -2.46 -25.26
C ASP A 24 3.35 -2.64 -23.73
N TYR A 25 3.92 -1.67 -23.02
CA TYR A 25 4.02 -1.70 -21.57
C TYR A 25 2.61 -1.70 -20.98
N TRP A 26 2.36 -2.64 -20.09
CA TRP A 26 1.11 -2.75 -19.35
C TRP A 26 1.40 -2.81 -17.86
N GLN A 27 0.41 -2.37 -17.08
CA GLN A 27 0.43 -2.41 -15.63
C GLN A 27 -0.94 -2.83 -15.13
N GLN A 28 -1.00 -3.63 -14.08
CA GLN A 28 -2.26 -4.01 -13.47
C GLN A 28 -2.95 -2.79 -12.85
N PHE A 29 -4.26 -2.68 -13.03
CA PHE A 29 -5.02 -1.64 -12.33
C PHE A 29 -5.39 -2.17 -10.96
N VAL A 30 -5.05 -1.41 -9.91
CA VAL A 30 -5.37 -1.76 -8.53
C VAL A 30 -5.98 -0.55 -7.82
N HIS A 31 -7.17 -0.73 -7.27
CA HIS A 31 -7.86 0.29 -6.48
C HIS A 31 -8.20 -0.29 -5.11
N TYR A 32 -7.63 0.32 -4.08
CA TYR A 32 -7.88 -0.02 -2.69
C TYR A 32 -8.91 0.93 -2.09
N THR A 33 -9.93 0.37 -1.46
CA THR A 33 -10.81 1.08 -0.53
C THR A 33 -10.57 0.50 0.86
N MET A 34 -10.21 1.34 1.82
CA MET A 34 -9.85 0.90 3.16
C MET A 34 -10.58 1.70 4.25
N ASP A 35 -11.03 1.00 5.28
CA ASP A 35 -11.53 1.59 6.53
C ASP A 35 -10.71 1.03 7.68
N VAL A 36 -9.99 1.90 8.39
CA VAL A 36 -9.03 1.47 9.41
C VAL A 36 -9.14 2.23 10.71
N THR A 37 -8.98 1.52 11.83
CA THR A 37 -9.05 2.09 13.17
C THR A 37 -7.78 1.83 13.97
N LEU A 38 -7.14 2.91 14.42
CA LEU A 38 -6.00 2.85 15.32
C LEU A 38 -6.45 2.63 16.76
N ILE A 39 -5.83 1.65 17.43
CA ILE A 39 -6.06 1.30 18.82
C ILE A 39 -4.74 1.48 19.60
N PRO A 40 -4.38 2.71 20.02
CA PRO A 40 -3.07 2.99 20.61
C PRO A 40 -2.78 2.20 21.88
N VAL A 41 -3.80 1.96 22.70
CA VAL A 41 -3.67 1.19 23.95
C VAL A 41 -3.16 -0.23 23.69
N GLN A 42 -3.54 -0.80 22.55
CA GLN A 42 -3.11 -2.14 22.13
C GLN A 42 -1.90 -2.12 21.18
N LYS A 43 -1.43 -0.92 20.78
CA LYS A 43 -0.46 -0.74 19.69
C LYS A 43 -0.89 -1.56 18.46
N ALA A 44 -2.14 -1.39 18.05
CA ALA A 44 -2.74 -2.18 16.98
C ALA A 44 -3.54 -1.31 16.02
N LEU A 45 -3.69 -1.80 14.80
CA LEU A 45 -4.61 -1.28 13.79
C LEU A 45 -5.52 -2.41 13.35
N ILE A 46 -6.82 -2.16 13.29
CA ILE A 46 -7.78 -3.05 12.62
C ILE A 46 -8.16 -2.41 11.30
N GLY A 47 -8.37 -3.23 10.27
CA GLY A 47 -8.70 -2.72 8.95
C GLY A 47 -9.62 -3.64 8.17
N GLU A 48 -10.46 -3.02 7.37
CA GLU A 48 -11.16 -3.64 6.26
C GLU A 48 -10.61 -3.05 4.96
N GLU A 49 -10.34 -3.91 3.99
CA GLU A 49 -9.80 -3.55 2.68
C GLU A 49 -10.61 -4.25 1.60
N THR A 50 -11.00 -3.49 0.59
CA THR A 50 -11.55 -3.98 -0.67
C THR A 50 -10.61 -3.59 -1.79
N VAL A 51 -10.13 -4.56 -2.56
CA VAL A 51 -9.25 -4.35 -3.71
C VAL A 51 -10.00 -4.68 -4.98
N ARG A 52 -10.23 -3.69 -5.83
CA ARG A 52 -10.61 -3.93 -7.22
C ARG A 52 -9.35 -4.08 -8.05
N TYR A 53 -9.22 -5.22 -8.71
CA TYR A 53 -8.07 -5.57 -9.54
C TYR A 53 -8.52 -5.83 -10.97
N THR A 54 -7.94 -5.14 -11.95
CA THR A 54 -8.16 -5.42 -13.37
C THR A 54 -6.91 -6.03 -13.98
N ASN A 55 -7.06 -7.20 -14.61
CA ASN A 55 -5.99 -7.86 -15.32
C ASN A 55 -5.71 -7.16 -16.66
N ASN A 56 -4.66 -6.35 -16.74
CA ASN A 56 -4.22 -5.71 -17.97
C ASN A 56 -3.11 -6.49 -18.70
N SER A 57 -2.68 -7.63 -18.16
CA SER A 57 -1.70 -8.49 -18.83
C SER A 57 -2.31 -9.21 -20.04
N PRO A 58 -1.48 -9.71 -20.97
CA PRO A 58 -1.94 -10.60 -22.05
C PRO A 58 -2.32 -12.01 -21.56
N ASP A 59 -2.07 -12.34 -20.29
CA ASP A 59 -2.24 -13.67 -19.74
C ASP A 59 -3.60 -13.86 -19.05
N THR A 60 -4.06 -15.11 -18.99
CA THR A 60 -5.17 -15.48 -18.09
C THR A 60 -4.62 -15.92 -16.74
N LEU A 61 -4.89 -15.13 -15.70
CA LEU A 61 -4.43 -15.40 -14.34
C LEU A 61 -5.27 -16.50 -13.68
N ARG A 62 -4.64 -17.31 -12.82
CA ARG A 62 -5.30 -18.42 -12.09
C ARG A 62 -5.03 -18.40 -10.59
N LYS A 63 -4.12 -17.52 -10.16
CA LYS A 63 -3.71 -17.32 -8.77
C LYS A 63 -3.62 -15.84 -8.49
N PHE A 64 -3.65 -15.50 -7.21
CA PHE A 64 -3.48 -14.15 -6.71
C PHE A 64 -2.49 -14.13 -5.55
N TYR A 65 -1.67 -13.09 -5.51
CA TYR A 65 -0.60 -12.94 -4.54
C TYR A 65 -0.62 -11.56 -3.91
N MET A 66 -0.39 -11.52 -2.59
CA MET A 66 -0.24 -10.27 -1.85
C MET A 66 0.94 -10.35 -0.89
N HIS A 67 1.67 -9.25 -0.75
CA HIS A 67 2.64 -9.03 0.29
C HIS A 67 1.97 -8.68 1.61
N LEU A 68 2.38 -9.37 2.66
CA LEU A 68 2.10 -9.09 4.07
C LEU A 68 3.40 -8.61 4.73
N TYR A 69 3.96 -7.48 4.24
CA TYR A 69 5.25 -6.95 4.69
C TYR A 69 5.43 -6.86 6.21
N PRO A 70 4.40 -6.55 7.04
CA PRO A 70 4.56 -6.57 8.49
C PRO A 70 5.05 -7.91 9.05
N ASN A 71 4.74 -9.04 8.40
CA ASN A 71 5.15 -10.38 8.84
C ASN A 71 6.67 -10.60 8.80
N ALA A 72 7.42 -9.77 8.07
CA ALA A 72 8.88 -9.79 8.11
C ALA A 72 9.44 -9.51 9.51
N TYR A 73 8.65 -8.85 10.37
CA TYR A 73 9.00 -8.50 11.74
C TYR A 73 8.28 -9.39 12.78
N ARG A 74 7.65 -10.49 12.37
CA ARG A 74 6.87 -11.34 13.29
C ARG A 74 7.73 -12.00 14.35
N GLY A 75 8.94 -12.39 13.97
CA GLY A 75 9.88 -13.11 14.81
C GLY A 75 11.21 -13.39 14.11
N PRO A 76 12.17 -14.00 14.82
CA PRO A 76 13.50 -14.30 14.30
C PRO A 76 13.50 -15.36 13.18
N GLU A 77 12.38 -16.05 12.98
CA GLU A 77 12.23 -17.08 11.96
C GLU A 77 11.93 -16.54 10.55
N SER A 78 11.55 -15.26 10.42
CA SER A 78 11.29 -14.65 9.11
C SER A 78 12.55 -14.65 8.25
N ILE A 79 12.37 -14.70 6.93
CA ILE A 79 13.49 -14.62 5.97
C ILE A 79 14.30 -13.34 6.22
N MET A 80 13.62 -12.20 6.36
CA MET A 80 14.26 -10.92 6.66
C MET A 80 15.11 -10.96 7.94
N ALA A 81 14.58 -11.50 9.04
CA ALA A 81 15.27 -11.54 10.32
C ALA A 81 16.47 -12.51 10.29
N LYS A 82 16.31 -13.67 9.65
CA LYS A 82 17.41 -14.62 9.41
C LYS A 82 18.54 -14.00 8.62
N GLU A 83 18.23 -13.27 7.56
CA GLU A 83 19.24 -12.59 6.75
C GLU A 83 19.93 -11.45 7.50
N ALA A 84 19.16 -10.64 8.23
CA ALA A 84 19.70 -9.56 9.06
C ALA A 84 20.71 -10.08 10.10
N SER A 85 20.46 -11.26 10.68
CA SER A 85 21.36 -11.88 11.65
C SER A 85 22.74 -12.20 11.07
N ARG A 86 22.83 -12.49 9.76
CA ARG A 86 24.11 -12.70 9.05
C ARG A 86 24.96 -11.43 8.98
N TYR A 87 24.32 -10.26 9.18
CA TYR A 87 24.97 -8.95 9.29
C TYR A 87 25.07 -8.46 10.75
N TYR A 88 24.96 -9.36 11.73
CA TYR A 88 25.00 -9.04 13.16
C TYR A 88 23.92 -8.03 13.59
N ARG A 89 22.74 -8.08 12.95
CA ARG A 89 21.58 -7.26 13.28
C ARG A 89 20.46 -8.12 13.85
N THR A 90 19.95 -7.74 15.01
CA THR A 90 18.74 -8.32 15.60
C THR A 90 17.57 -7.39 15.33
N LEU A 91 16.56 -7.86 14.58
CA LEU A 91 15.38 -7.06 14.25
C LEU A 91 14.27 -7.19 15.29
N VAL A 92 14.19 -8.34 15.96
CA VAL A 92 13.14 -8.68 16.93
C VAL A 92 13.81 -9.27 18.15
N GLU A 93 13.90 -8.51 19.24
CA GLU A 93 14.48 -8.96 20.53
C GLU A 93 13.39 -9.38 21.50
N GLY A 94 12.25 -8.68 21.50
CA GLY A 94 11.12 -8.98 22.37
C GLY A 94 9.76 -8.71 21.74
N PRO A 95 8.68 -8.93 22.51
CA PRO A 95 7.31 -8.80 22.03
C PRO A 95 6.95 -7.41 21.49
N ASP A 96 7.60 -6.35 21.96
CA ASP A 96 7.37 -4.97 21.50
C ASP A 96 8.02 -4.68 20.14
N ASP A 97 9.09 -5.39 19.77
CA ASP A 97 9.75 -5.27 18.47
C ASP A 97 9.04 -6.11 17.39
N ALA A 98 8.25 -7.09 17.82
CA ALA A 98 7.49 -7.96 16.95
C ALA A 98 6.27 -7.23 16.36
N GLY A 99 6.20 -7.20 15.03
CA GLY A 99 5.05 -6.71 14.27
C GLY A 99 4.58 -7.79 13.29
N PHE A 100 3.27 -7.87 13.06
CA PHE A 100 2.71 -8.83 12.11
C PHE A 100 1.32 -8.40 11.68
N LEU A 101 0.92 -8.90 10.52
CA LEU A 101 -0.42 -8.75 9.97
C LEU A 101 -1.09 -10.13 9.95
N ARG A 102 -2.23 -10.22 10.64
CA ARG A 102 -3.10 -11.39 10.67
C ARG A 102 -4.33 -11.10 9.80
N ILE A 103 -4.64 -12.03 8.92
CA ILE A 103 -5.86 -12.01 8.12
C ILE A 103 -6.98 -12.64 8.95
N ASP A 104 -8.06 -11.89 9.14
CA ASP A 104 -9.23 -12.28 9.94
C ASP A 104 -10.34 -12.82 9.05
N SER A 105 -10.50 -12.23 7.87
CA SER A 105 -11.37 -12.69 6.79
C SER A 105 -10.69 -12.45 5.44
N PHE A 106 -10.99 -13.31 4.46
CA PHE A 106 -10.48 -13.20 3.10
C PHE A 106 -11.50 -13.76 2.13
N LYS A 107 -11.78 -13.04 1.05
CA LYS A 107 -12.75 -13.44 0.04
C LYS A 107 -12.36 -12.87 -1.32
N ILE A 108 -12.30 -13.72 -2.34
CA ILE A 108 -12.17 -13.30 -3.74
C ILE A 108 -13.52 -13.48 -4.43
N LEU A 109 -14.01 -12.39 -5.02
CA LEU A 109 -15.22 -12.31 -5.82
C LEU A 109 -14.84 -12.21 -7.31
N PRO A 110 -15.26 -13.19 -8.15
CA PRO A 110 -15.04 -13.10 -9.58
C PRO A 110 -15.91 -12.02 -10.22
N PRO A 111 -15.59 -11.60 -11.47
CA PRO A 111 -16.40 -10.63 -12.20
C PRO A 111 -17.85 -11.10 -12.32
N ASP A 112 -18.78 -10.14 -12.22
CA ASP A 112 -20.23 -10.34 -12.37
C ASP A 112 -20.88 -11.35 -11.40
N SER A 113 -20.30 -11.55 -10.20
CA SER A 113 -20.88 -12.43 -9.17
C SER A 113 -22.22 -11.86 -8.65
N ILE A 114 -23.33 -12.41 -9.14
CA ILE A 114 -24.69 -12.13 -8.67
C ILE A 114 -25.35 -13.43 -8.22
N GLY A 115 -25.56 -13.60 -6.91
CA GLY A 115 -26.54 -14.54 -6.36
C GLY A 115 -26.09 -15.99 -6.10
N GLU A 116 -24.99 -16.48 -6.69
CA GLU A 116 -24.34 -17.73 -6.28
C GLU A 116 -22.99 -17.39 -5.63
N ASP A 117 -22.74 -17.92 -4.42
CA ASP A 117 -21.49 -17.66 -3.69
C ASP A 117 -20.34 -18.47 -4.30
N GLU A 118 -19.84 -17.99 -5.45
CA GLU A 118 -18.65 -18.53 -6.13
C GLU A 118 -17.35 -18.04 -5.49
N SER A 119 -17.41 -17.48 -4.29
CA SER A 119 -16.24 -16.87 -3.69
C SER A 119 -15.25 -17.89 -3.16
N LEU A 120 -13.96 -17.55 -3.27
CA LEU A 120 -12.90 -18.32 -2.63
C LEU A 120 -12.46 -17.62 -1.35
N THR A 121 -12.44 -18.36 -0.25
CA THR A 121 -11.94 -17.88 1.06
C THR A 121 -10.62 -18.52 1.49
N ALA A 122 -10.19 -19.57 0.78
CA ALA A 122 -8.97 -20.30 1.10
C ALA A 122 -7.73 -19.56 0.58
N PHE A 123 -6.71 -19.45 1.43
CA PHE A 123 -5.40 -18.91 1.09
C PHE A 123 -4.31 -19.64 1.90
N LYS A 124 -3.05 -19.45 1.50
CA LYS A 124 -1.87 -19.91 2.23
C LYS A 124 -0.97 -18.71 2.48
N ILE A 125 -0.31 -18.69 3.64
CA ILE A 125 0.72 -17.69 3.95
C ILE A 125 2.06 -18.40 4.08
N ASN A 126 3.05 -17.93 3.32
CA ASN A 126 4.44 -18.31 3.47
C ASN A 126 5.28 -17.06 3.72
N ASP A 127 5.86 -16.93 4.91
CA ASP A 127 6.60 -15.73 5.35
C ASP A 127 5.77 -14.45 5.17
N THR A 128 6.16 -13.55 4.26
CA THR A 128 5.42 -12.33 3.89
C THR A 128 4.53 -12.46 2.67
N ILE A 129 4.26 -13.67 2.15
CA ILE A 129 3.45 -13.86 0.94
C ILE A 129 2.14 -14.56 1.28
N LEU A 130 1.03 -13.95 0.90
CA LEU A 130 -0.27 -14.60 0.80
C LEU A 130 -0.45 -15.09 -0.65
N GLU A 131 -0.85 -16.35 -0.79
CA GLU A 131 -1.19 -17.01 -2.06
C GLU A 131 -2.61 -17.55 -1.99
N ALA A 132 -3.41 -17.26 -3.01
CA ALA A 132 -4.73 -17.84 -3.20
C ALA A 132 -4.90 -18.31 -4.66
N ASP A 133 -5.65 -19.39 -4.85
CA ASP A 133 -6.16 -19.73 -6.18
C ASP A 133 -7.28 -18.74 -6.55
N LEU A 134 -7.60 -18.59 -7.83
CA LEU A 134 -8.78 -17.82 -8.24
C LEU A 134 -10.00 -18.75 -8.38
N PRO A 135 -11.19 -18.34 -7.90
CA PRO A 135 -12.40 -19.14 -8.07
C PRO A 135 -12.77 -19.35 -9.55
N ARG A 136 -12.49 -18.34 -10.38
CA ARG A 136 -12.53 -18.41 -11.84
C ARG A 136 -11.23 -17.84 -12.42
N PRO A 137 -10.68 -18.40 -13.51
CA PRO A 137 -9.56 -17.78 -14.22
C PRO A 137 -9.93 -16.33 -14.61
N LEU A 138 -8.98 -15.40 -14.51
CA LEU A 138 -9.18 -13.99 -14.80
C LEU A 138 -8.51 -13.65 -16.15
N PRO A 139 -9.28 -13.56 -17.26
CA PRO A 139 -8.72 -13.24 -18.58
C PRO A 139 -8.25 -11.78 -18.67
N PRO A 140 -7.47 -11.44 -19.72
CA PRO A 140 -7.13 -10.05 -20.02
C PRO A 140 -8.38 -9.15 -20.09
N GLY A 141 -8.26 -7.93 -19.56
CA GLY A 141 -9.29 -6.89 -19.52
C GLY A 141 -10.43 -7.11 -18.52
N HIS A 142 -10.43 -8.21 -17.75
CA HIS A 142 -11.46 -8.49 -16.75
C HIS A 142 -11.00 -8.09 -15.35
N ASP A 143 -11.97 -7.79 -14.48
CA ASP A 143 -11.71 -7.43 -13.10
C ASP A 143 -12.22 -8.46 -12.09
N MET A 144 -11.68 -8.39 -10.88
CA MET A 144 -12.14 -9.12 -9.71
C MET A 144 -12.07 -8.22 -8.47
N THR A 145 -12.77 -8.62 -7.42
CA THR A 145 -12.73 -7.94 -6.12
C THR A 145 -12.17 -8.86 -5.05
N VAL A 146 -11.30 -8.33 -4.19
CA VAL A 146 -10.77 -9.03 -3.02
C VAL A 146 -11.17 -8.27 -1.77
N GLU A 147 -11.85 -8.94 -0.86
CA GLU A 147 -12.28 -8.38 0.43
C GLU A 147 -11.47 -9.01 1.56
N ILE A 148 -10.93 -8.18 2.45
CA ILE A 148 -10.02 -8.59 3.52
C ILE A 148 -10.36 -7.82 4.79
N SER A 149 -10.56 -8.54 5.89
CA SER A 149 -10.46 -7.95 7.23
C SER A 149 -9.14 -8.39 7.85
N PHE A 150 -8.42 -7.47 8.48
CA PHE A 150 -7.11 -7.78 9.08
C PHE A 150 -6.86 -7.06 10.40
N PHE A 151 -5.95 -7.65 11.18
CA PHE A 151 -5.38 -7.09 12.38
C PHE A 151 -3.87 -6.90 12.19
N LEU A 152 -3.38 -5.68 12.42
CA LEU A 152 -1.97 -5.34 12.43
C LEU A 152 -1.50 -5.10 13.87
N LYS A 153 -0.55 -5.91 14.34
CA LYS A 153 0.25 -5.60 15.53
C LYS A 153 1.35 -4.60 15.14
N ILE A 154 1.34 -3.44 15.78
CA ILE A 154 2.30 -2.38 15.50
C ILE A 154 3.53 -2.55 16.41
N ARG A 155 4.67 -2.80 15.78
CA ARG A 155 5.97 -2.89 16.44
C ARG A 155 6.51 -1.53 16.87
N LYS A 156 7.49 -1.54 17.77
CA LYS A 156 8.33 -0.38 18.06
C LYS A 156 8.98 0.12 16.76
N PHE A 157 9.14 1.43 16.64
CA PHE A 157 9.64 2.07 15.44
C PHE A 157 10.99 1.46 15.00
N LEU A 158 11.00 0.92 13.78
CA LEU A 158 12.18 0.44 13.11
C LEU A 158 12.06 0.72 11.61
N ARG A 159 13.07 1.40 11.07
CA ARG A 159 13.15 1.86 9.67
C ARG A 159 12.01 2.82 9.30
N ARG A 160 10.94 2.31 8.69
CA ARG A 160 9.90 3.11 8.00
C ARG A 160 8.52 3.01 8.64
N ALA A 161 8.35 2.18 9.68
CA ALA A 161 7.07 1.99 10.34
C ALA A 161 7.24 1.60 11.82
N GLY A 162 6.17 1.74 12.58
CA GLY A 162 6.06 1.39 14.00
C GLY A 162 5.78 2.59 14.88
N TYR A 163 5.80 2.38 16.20
CA TYR A 163 5.46 3.43 17.17
C TYR A 163 6.68 3.98 17.90
N ARG A 164 6.62 5.27 18.25
CA ARG A 164 7.57 5.96 19.14
C ARG A 164 6.81 6.82 20.14
N GLY A 165 6.71 6.35 21.38
CA GLY A 165 5.85 7.00 22.38
C GLY A 165 4.41 7.00 21.90
N ASN A 166 3.86 8.18 21.65
CA ASN A 166 2.50 8.36 21.14
C ASN A 166 2.44 8.60 19.62
N GLN A 167 3.55 8.56 18.87
CA GLN A 167 3.53 8.68 17.41
C GLN A 167 3.50 7.29 16.77
N TYR A 168 2.76 7.14 15.66
CA TYR A 168 2.65 5.92 14.89
C TYR A 168 2.93 6.20 13.42
N ASP A 169 3.88 5.46 12.84
CA ASP A 169 4.28 5.58 11.44
C ASP A 169 3.87 4.31 10.67
N PHE A 170 3.18 4.49 9.54
CA PHE A 170 2.61 3.40 8.75
C PHE A 170 3.13 3.48 7.31
N ALA A 171 4.06 2.58 6.97
CA ALA A 171 4.48 2.30 5.61
C ALA A 171 4.35 0.79 5.37
N GLN A 172 3.88 0.39 4.19
CA GLN A 172 3.71 -1.04 3.83
C GLN A 172 2.95 -1.83 4.91
N TRP A 173 1.86 -1.25 5.40
CA TRP A 173 1.17 -1.67 6.62
C TRP A 173 -0.08 -2.52 6.38
N TYR A 174 -0.54 -2.61 5.13
CA TYR A 174 -1.73 -3.31 4.67
C TYR A 174 -1.35 -4.51 3.77
N PRO A 175 -2.26 -5.46 3.51
CA PRO A 175 -2.08 -6.47 2.48
C PRO A 175 -1.91 -5.80 1.11
N LYS A 176 -0.76 -5.93 0.46
CA LYS A 176 -0.47 -5.22 -0.78
C LYS A 176 -0.34 -6.19 -1.94
N VAL A 177 -1.06 -5.95 -3.03
CA VAL A 177 -0.98 -6.78 -4.25
C VAL A 177 0.46 -6.89 -4.75
N CYS A 178 0.92 -8.12 -5.00
CA CYS A 178 2.20 -8.37 -5.66
C CYS A 178 2.11 -7.91 -7.12
N VAL A 179 3.21 -7.38 -7.68
CA VAL A 179 3.24 -7.01 -9.10
C VAL A 179 3.12 -8.25 -9.97
N TYR A 180 2.31 -8.16 -11.02
CA TYR A 180 2.37 -9.10 -12.15
C TYR A 180 2.90 -8.33 -13.35
N ASP A 181 4.04 -8.75 -13.91
CA ASP A 181 4.67 -8.12 -15.08
C ASP A 181 5.04 -9.18 -16.14
N GLU A 182 5.88 -8.83 -17.13
CA GLU A 182 6.32 -9.75 -18.18
C GLU A 182 7.06 -11.01 -17.66
N SER A 183 7.57 -10.96 -16.43
CA SER A 183 8.21 -12.10 -15.75
C SER A 183 7.23 -12.90 -14.87
N GLY A 184 5.96 -12.49 -14.84
CA GLY A 184 4.90 -13.10 -14.04
C GLY A 184 4.75 -12.45 -12.66
N TRP A 185 4.34 -13.25 -11.67
CA TRP A 185 4.12 -12.77 -10.30
C TRP A 185 5.44 -12.53 -9.57
N ASN A 186 5.64 -11.31 -9.08
CA ASN A 186 6.73 -10.92 -8.18
C ASN A 186 6.36 -11.26 -6.72
N ALA A 187 6.12 -12.55 -6.46
CA ALA A 187 5.64 -13.05 -5.17
C ALA A 187 6.78 -13.60 -4.29
N GLU A 188 7.88 -12.86 -4.17
CA GLU A 188 9.02 -13.23 -3.33
C GLU A 188 8.88 -12.71 -1.89
N PRO A 189 9.22 -13.51 -0.86
CA PRO A 189 9.26 -13.03 0.51
C PRO A 189 10.16 -11.80 0.70
N PHE A 190 9.87 -10.98 1.70
CA PHE A 190 10.61 -9.75 1.90
C PHE A 190 12.00 -10.02 2.49
N HIS A 191 13.03 -9.69 1.72
CA HIS A 191 14.43 -9.88 2.06
C HIS A 191 14.99 -8.67 2.84
N TYR A 192 16.04 -8.88 3.63
CA TYR A 192 16.62 -7.82 4.49
C TYR A 192 17.09 -6.58 3.71
N GLN A 193 17.69 -6.82 2.54
CA GLN A 193 18.16 -5.80 1.60
C GLN A 193 17.17 -5.56 0.44
N GLY A 194 15.97 -6.16 0.51
CA GLY A 194 14.94 -5.97 -0.50
C GLY A 194 14.39 -4.55 -0.50
N GLU A 195 13.97 -4.10 -1.67
CA GLU A 195 13.17 -2.89 -1.85
C GLU A 195 11.73 -3.28 -2.23
N PHE A 196 10.82 -2.31 -2.07
CA PHE A 196 9.39 -2.57 -2.29
C PHE A 196 9.06 -2.41 -3.77
N TYR A 197 8.66 -3.52 -4.39
CA TYR A 197 8.05 -3.50 -5.72
C TYR A 197 6.53 -3.58 -5.57
N GLY A 198 5.81 -2.82 -6.38
CA GLY A 198 4.36 -2.62 -6.19
C GLY A 198 3.75 -1.85 -7.35
N GLU A 199 2.47 -2.10 -7.59
CA GLU A 199 1.67 -1.39 -8.59
C GLU A 199 1.47 0.07 -8.19
N PHE A 200 1.34 0.98 -9.17
CA PHE A 200 0.84 2.32 -8.89
C PHE A 200 -0.69 2.26 -8.78
N GLY A 201 -1.18 2.34 -7.53
CA GLY A 201 -2.58 2.15 -7.21
C GLY A 201 -3.36 3.45 -7.07
N THR A 202 -4.68 3.27 -7.00
CA THR A 202 -5.64 4.26 -6.48
C THR A 202 -6.06 3.86 -5.07
N PHE A 203 -6.21 4.83 -4.18
CA PHE A 203 -6.46 4.59 -2.76
C PHE A 203 -7.54 5.55 -2.25
N ASP A 204 -8.60 4.98 -1.68
CA ASP A 204 -9.57 5.67 -0.85
C ASP A 204 -9.45 5.11 0.57
N VAL A 205 -8.91 5.89 1.49
CA VAL A 205 -8.57 5.40 2.83
C VAL A 205 -9.24 6.26 3.89
N THR A 206 -10.18 5.68 4.61
CA THR A 206 -10.81 6.24 5.80
C THR A 206 -10.06 5.79 7.04
N ILE A 207 -9.59 6.76 7.83
CA ILE A 207 -8.76 6.53 9.01
C ILE A 207 -9.48 7.05 10.25
N HIS A 208 -9.66 6.17 11.22
CA HIS A 208 -10.20 6.46 12.54
C HIS A 208 -9.08 6.45 13.59
N VAL A 209 -8.87 7.59 14.24
CA VAL A 209 -7.89 7.74 15.32
C VAL A 209 -8.55 8.40 16.55
N PRO A 210 -8.02 8.22 17.76
CA PRO A 210 -8.46 9.04 18.88
C PRO A 210 -8.30 10.54 18.54
N PHE A 211 -9.24 11.36 19.01
CA PHE A 211 -9.38 12.76 18.58
C PHE A 211 -8.10 13.60 18.68
N GLU A 212 -7.25 13.26 19.64
CA GLU A 212 -5.97 13.89 19.97
C GLU A 212 -4.92 13.79 18.88
N TYR A 213 -5.03 12.79 18.02
CA TYR A 213 -4.06 12.53 16.96
C TYR A 213 -4.30 13.44 15.76
N ILE A 214 -3.22 13.79 15.07
CA ILE A 214 -3.22 14.61 13.86
C ILE A 214 -2.67 13.75 12.73
N VAL A 215 -3.48 13.50 11.70
CA VAL A 215 -3.13 12.55 10.65
C VAL A 215 -2.46 13.26 9.49
N GLY A 216 -1.27 12.82 9.10
CA GLY A 216 -0.66 13.12 7.80
C GLY A 216 -0.62 11.86 6.95
N ALA A 217 -1.02 11.91 5.69
CA ALA A 217 -1.07 10.73 4.82
C ALA A 217 -0.76 11.07 3.36
N THR A 218 -0.45 10.04 2.57
CA THR A 218 -0.44 10.10 1.11
C THR A 218 -1.79 10.61 0.58
N GLY A 219 -1.77 11.41 -0.48
CA GLY A 219 -2.97 11.89 -1.16
C GLY A 219 -3.51 13.21 -0.61
N VAL A 220 -4.80 13.44 -0.88
CA VAL A 220 -5.52 14.65 -0.47
C VAL A 220 -6.70 14.27 0.40
N VAL A 221 -7.02 15.13 1.39
CA VAL A 221 -8.23 14.95 2.20
C VAL A 221 -9.45 15.23 1.34
N VAL A 222 -10.35 14.26 1.25
CA VAL A 222 -11.64 14.40 0.54
C VAL A 222 -12.82 14.51 1.48
N GLU A 223 -12.71 13.99 2.71
CA GLU A 223 -13.75 14.06 3.73
C GLU A 223 -13.16 14.05 5.15
N GLY A 224 -13.88 14.62 6.11
CA GLY A 224 -13.51 14.58 7.52
C GLY A 224 -12.46 15.63 7.90
N ASN A 225 -11.74 15.39 9.00
CA ASN A 225 -10.82 16.39 9.56
C ASN A 225 -9.52 15.76 10.04
N PRO A 226 -8.37 16.01 9.40
CA PRO A 226 -7.08 15.41 9.78
C PRO A 226 -6.46 16.02 11.05
N GLY A 227 -6.98 17.13 11.57
CA GLY A 227 -6.43 17.80 12.76
C GLY A 227 -5.37 18.87 12.48
N TRP A 228 -5.04 19.14 11.21
CA TRP A 228 -4.01 20.11 10.81
C TRP A 228 -4.20 21.50 11.39
N GLU A 229 -5.44 21.94 11.58
CA GLU A 229 -5.75 23.23 12.21
C GLU A 229 -5.32 23.34 13.68
N LEU A 230 -5.06 22.22 14.36
CA LEU A 230 -4.47 22.17 15.70
C LEU A 230 -2.94 22.15 15.69
N ALA A 231 -2.33 21.83 14.56
CA ALA A 231 -0.88 21.92 14.33
C ALA A 231 -0.46 23.30 13.80
N ARG A 232 -1.40 24.09 13.27
CA ARG A 232 -1.12 25.43 12.75
C ARG A 232 -0.67 26.39 13.86
N VAL A 233 0.54 26.91 13.71
CA VAL A 233 1.09 27.96 14.58
C VAL A 233 0.95 29.31 13.87
N ASP A 234 0.30 30.27 14.52
CA ASP A 234 0.23 31.65 14.03
C ASP A 234 1.16 32.51 14.90
N THR A 235 2.25 32.98 14.30
CA THR A 235 3.29 33.73 15.00
C THR A 235 2.97 35.21 15.15
N SER A 236 1.84 35.69 14.62
CA SER A 236 1.39 37.07 14.79
C SER A 236 0.76 37.36 16.15
N TRP A 237 0.41 36.32 16.92
CA TRP A 237 -0.24 36.43 18.22
C TRP A 237 0.75 36.19 19.35
N SER A 238 0.48 36.74 20.54
CA SER A 238 1.23 36.31 21.73
C SER A 238 0.97 34.84 22.03
N TYR A 239 1.93 34.17 22.69
CA TYR A 239 1.79 32.76 23.05
C TYR A 239 0.52 32.46 23.86
N SER A 240 0.16 33.33 24.81
CA SER A 240 -1.06 33.18 25.62
C SER A 240 -2.33 33.25 24.78
N GLU A 241 -2.42 34.23 23.88
CA GLU A 241 -3.59 34.39 23.00
C GLU A 241 -3.74 33.22 22.03
N TRP A 242 -2.62 32.81 21.41
CA TRP A 242 -2.61 31.66 20.51
C TRP A 242 -3.03 30.38 21.24
N ARG A 243 -2.50 30.14 22.44
CA ARG A 243 -2.84 28.97 23.26
C ARG A 243 -4.34 28.92 23.58
N ASP A 244 -4.91 30.03 24.01
CA ASP A 244 -6.32 30.08 24.42
C ASP A 244 -7.24 29.89 23.21
N ALA A 245 -6.93 30.51 22.07
CA ALA A 245 -7.69 30.29 20.84
C ALA A 245 -7.52 28.87 20.27
N ARG A 246 -6.33 28.29 20.36
CA ARG A 246 -6.10 26.88 20.02
C ARG A 246 -6.96 25.96 20.89
N GLN A 247 -7.07 26.24 22.18
CA GLN A 247 -7.91 25.47 23.08
C GLN A 247 -9.40 25.57 22.72
N GLN A 248 -9.90 26.76 22.39
CA GLN A 248 -11.27 26.93 21.92
C GLN A 248 -11.53 26.20 20.60
N LYS A 249 -10.59 26.29 19.65
CA LYS A 249 -10.67 25.57 18.38
C LYS A 249 -10.71 24.05 18.59
N ARG A 250 -9.87 23.54 19.48
CA ARG A 250 -9.86 22.13 19.89
C ARG A 250 -11.22 21.69 20.42
N LEU A 251 -11.81 22.42 21.36
CA LEU A 251 -13.13 22.10 21.92
C LEU A 251 -14.22 22.13 20.85
N SER A 252 -14.16 23.08 19.91
CA SER A 252 -15.06 23.14 18.76
C SER A 252 -14.92 21.91 17.86
N MET A 253 -13.70 21.59 17.43
CA MET A 253 -13.42 20.42 16.58
C MET A 253 -13.80 19.11 17.26
N GLN A 254 -13.64 19.01 18.58
CA GLN A 254 -14.01 17.83 19.35
C GLN A 254 -15.51 17.56 19.28
N LYS A 255 -16.36 18.59 19.23
CA LYS A 255 -17.82 18.38 19.08
C LYS A 255 -18.20 17.76 17.74
N GLY A 256 -17.39 17.97 16.69
CA GLY A 256 -17.57 17.34 15.39
C GLY A 256 -16.95 15.95 15.26
N ALA A 257 -16.20 15.49 16.26
CA ALA A 257 -15.64 14.15 16.31
C ALA A 257 -16.72 13.13 16.73
N GLN A 258 -16.60 11.88 16.27
CA GLN A 258 -17.55 10.83 16.63
C GLN A 258 -17.52 10.60 18.14
N ASN A 259 -18.67 10.85 18.78
CA ASN A 259 -18.85 10.87 20.24
C ASN A 259 -17.84 11.75 21.00
N GLY A 260 -17.26 12.76 20.34
CA GLY A 260 -16.19 13.60 20.90
C GLY A 260 -14.86 12.90 21.14
N LYS A 261 -14.68 11.68 20.63
CA LYS A 261 -13.54 10.81 20.97
C LYS A 261 -12.75 10.33 19.77
N VAL A 262 -13.39 10.17 18.61
CA VAL A 262 -12.75 9.61 17.42
C VAL A 262 -12.77 10.65 16.30
N ARG A 263 -11.58 10.92 15.78
CA ARG A 263 -11.36 11.70 14.56
C ARG A 263 -11.38 10.75 13.38
N THR A 264 -12.19 11.10 12.39
CA THR A 264 -12.28 10.39 11.11
C THR A 264 -11.84 11.33 10.00
N VAL A 265 -11.05 10.81 9.06
CA VAL A 265 -10.63 11.52 7.86
C VAL A 265 -10.47 10.52 6.71
N THR A 266 -10.94 10.90 5.53
CA THR A 266 -10.80 10.11 4.30
C THR A 266 -9.82 10.82 3.37
N PHE A 267 -8.84 10.05 2.89
CA PHE A 267 -7.87 10.49 1.90
C PHE A 267 -8.10 9.78 0.57
N HIS A 268 -7.87 10.50 -0.52
CA HIS A 268 -7.85 9.97 -1.87
C HIS A 268 -6.47 10.19 -2.50
N ALA A 269 -5.92 9.16 -3.15
CA ALA A 269 -4.68 9.24 -3.90
C ALA A 269 -4.77 8.40 -5.19
N GLU A 270 -4.22 8.91 -6.29
CA GLU A 270 -4.14 8.20 -7.56
C GLU A 270 -2.68 8.08 -8.01
N LYS A 271 -2.36 6.98 -8.70
CA LYS A 271 -1.03 6.73 -9.27
C LYS A 271 0.08 6.87 -8.23
N VAL A 272 -0.13 6.28 -7.05
CA VAL A 272 0.87 6.25 -5.98
C VAL A 272 1.32 4.83 -5.71
N HIS A 273 2.61 4.66 -5.40
CA HIS A 273 3.21 3.34 -5.15
C HIS A 273 2.84 2.78 -3.77
N ASP A 274 2.61 3.64 -2.78
CA ASP A 274 2.22 3.23 -1.42
C ASP A 274 1.35 4.28 -0.77
N PHE A 275 0.38 3.82 0.02
CA PHE A 275 -0.37 4.68 0.93
C PHE A 275 0.27 4.64 2.32
N ALA A 276 1.05 5.68 2.64
CA ALA A 276 1.71 5.82 3.93
C ALA A 276 1.02 6.91 4.77
N TRP A 277 1.03 6.75 6.08
CA TRP A 277 0.48 7.77 6.98
C TRP A 277 1.15 7.78 8.36
N VAL A 278 0.93 8.87 9.09
CA VAL A 278 1.51 9.16 10.40
C VAL A 278 0.52 9.91 11.28
N THR A 279 0.68 9.81 12.60
CA THR A 279 -0.13 10.50 13.60
C THR A 279 0.63 11.47 14.49
#